data_AF-A0A959TAT2-F1
#
_entry.id   AF-A0A959TAT2-F1
#
_cell.length_a   1.000
_cell.length_b   1.000
_cell.length_c   1.000
_cell.angle_alpha   90.00
_cell.angle_beta   90.00
_cell.angle_gamma   90.00
#
_symmetry.space_group_name_H-M   'P 1'
#
loop_
_entity.id
_entity.type
_entity.pdbx_description
1 polymer ?
#
loop_
_entity_poly.entity_id
_entity_poly.type
_entity_poly.pdbx_seq_one_letter_code
_entity_poly.pdbx_strand_id
1 'polypeptide(L)'
;GGPVTAVTFGPAQGLEALGAQGAGKVVVARGVNALDGQQLTKLVTSVAEAEGAKTIVCVHDGTGKAVAPRVAARLKAAHVPGAIAAPEDGKVKRNVFSGKAQAWVE
;
A
#
# COMPACT_ATOMS: atom_id res chain seq x y z
N GLY A 1 13.32 6.90 -9.72
CA GLY A 1 11.99 6.73 -9.11
C GLY A 1 10.98 6.57 -10.23
N GLY A 2 10.07 5.61 -10.12
CA GLY A 2 8.96 5.45 -11.08
C GLY A 2 7.81 6.40 -10.80
N PRO A 3 6.78 6.44 -11.65
CA PRO A 3 5.55 7.19 -11.39
C PRO A 3 4.89 6.69 -10.10
N VAL A 4 4.50 7.61 -9.22
CA VAL A 4 3.80 7.31 -7.97
C VAL A 4 2.32 7.54 -8.16
N THR A 5 1.53 6.48 -8.03
CA THR A 5 0.07 6.54 -8.06
C THR A 5 -0.47 6.35 -6.65
N ALA A 6 -1.12 7.39 -6.11
CA ALA A 6 -1.76 7.33 -4.80
C ALA A 6 -3.22 6.89 -4.91
N VAL A 7 -3.66 6.04 -3.98
CA VAL A 7 -5.03 5.52 -3.93
C VAL A 7 -5.69 5.95 -2.64
N THR A 8 -6.87 6.57 -2.72
CA THR A 8 -7.66 6.99 -1.57
C THR A 8 -9.14 6.67 -1.75
N PHE A 9 -9.91 6.64 -0.67
CA PHE A 9 -11.33 6.30 -0.64
C PHE A 9 -12.10 7.29 0.24
N GLY A 10 -13.42 7.36 0.04
CA GLY A 10 -14.29 8.30 0.75
C GLY A 10 -14.36 9.70 0.11
N PRO A 11 -14.74 10.75 0.86
CA PRO A 11 -15.07 12.07 0.31
C PRO A 11 -13.89 12.87 -0.26
N ALA A 12 -12.71 12.25 -0.40
CA ALA A 12 -11.60 12.77 -1.20
C ALA A 12 -11.09 14.15 -0.74
N GLN A 13 -10.97 14.35 0.56
CA GLN A 13 -10.43 15.57 1.15
C GLN A 13 -8.90 15.48 1.19
N GLY A 14 -8.19 16.60 0.97
CA GLY A 14 -6.72 16.67 1.06
C GLY A 14 -5.94 16.08 -0.12
N LEU A 15 -6.55 15.96 -1.31
CA LEU A 15 -5.88 15.45 -2.52
C LEU A 15 -4.66 16.28 -2.95
N GLU A 16 -4.69 17.58 -2.67
CA GLU A 16 -3.59 18.52 -2.94
C GLU A 16 -2.32 18.13 -2.19
N ALA A 17 -2.45 17.65 -0.94
CA ALA A 17 -1.32 17.16 -0.16
C ALA A 17 -0.70 15.91 -0.79
N LEU A 18 -1.50 15.03 -1.40
CA LEU A 18 -0.97 13.84 -2.09
C LEU A 18 -0.15 14.23 -3.34
N GLY A 19 -0.63 15.21 -4.11
CA GLY A 19 0.13 15.76 -5.24
C GLY A 19 1.43 16.43 -4.79
N ALA A 20 1.38 17.22 -3.71
CA ALA A 20 2.56 17.89 -3.14
C ALA A 20 3.62 16.88 -2.60
N GLN A 21 3.18 15.70 -2.16
CA GLN A 21 4.05 14.61 -1.70
C GLN A 21 4.58 13.74 -2.86
N GLY A 22 4.39 14.16 -4.12
CA GLY A 22 4.98 13.51 -5.29
C GLY A 22 4.13 12.44 -5.95
N ALA A 23 2.83 12.33 -5.62
CA ALA A 23 1.92 11.47 -6.37
C ALA A 23 1.61 12.10 -7.74
N GLY A 24 2.16 11.53 -8.81
CA GLY A 24 1.89 11.96 -10.18
C GLY A 24 0.46 11.66 -10.64
N LYS A 25 -0.21 10.71 -9.98
CA LYS A 25 -1.61 10.35 -10.22
C LYS A 25 -2.31 10.04 -8.91
N VAL A 26 -3.54 10.50 -8.75
CA VAL A 26 -4.37 10.21 -7.58
C VAL A 26 -5.67 9.55 -8.02
N VAL A 27 -5.90 8.33 -7.55
CA VAL A 27 -7.13 7.56 -7.80
C VAL A 27 -8.00 7.59 -6.56
N VAL A 28 -9.25 8.01 -6.71
CA VAL A 28 -10.20 8.22 -5.61
C VAL A 28 -11.42 7.33 -5.78
N ALA A 29 -11.64 6.40 -4.86
CA ALA A 29 -12.87 5.63 -4.77
C ALA A 29 -13.95 6.37 -3.96
N ARG A 30 -14.68 7.26 -4.63
CA ARG A 30 -15.76 8.07 -4.02
C ARG A 30 -17.00 7.26 -3.59
N GLY A 31 -17.17 6.05 -4.13
CA GLY A 31 -18.29 5.16 -3.78
C GLY A 31 -18.08 4.33 -2.51
N VAL A 32 -16.87 4.36 -1.93
CA VAL A 32 -16.50 3.58 -0.74
C VAL A 32 -16.45 4.53 0.46
N ASN A 33 -17.55 4.60 1.21
CA ASN A 33 -17.69 5.49 2.37
C ASN A 33 -17.42 4.79 3.71
N ALA A 34 -17.30 3.47 3.71
CA ALA A 34 -17.02 2.64 4.87
C ALA A 34 -15.74 1.82 4.65
N LEU A 35 -15.12 1.41 5.75
CA LEU A 35 -13.93 0.57 5.74
C LEU A 35 -14.28 -0.88 5.33
N ASP A 36 -14.62 -1.09 4.07
CA ASP A 36 -14.85 -2.42 3.51
C ASP A 36 -13.54 -2.97 2.93
N GLY A 37 -12.91 -3.86 3.69
CA GLY A 37 -11.66 -4.48 3.29
C GLY A 37 -11.75 -5.28 1.98
N GLN A 38 -12.92 -5.77 1.56
CA GLN A 38 -13.06 -6.46 0.26
C GLN A 38 -13.12 -5.48 -0.91
N GLN A 39 -13.90 -4.40 -0.78
CA GLN A 39 -13.99 -3.35 -1.80
C GLN A 39 -12.64 -2.66 -1.99
N LEU A 40 -11.98 -2.30 -0.88
CA LEU A 40 -10.64 -1.70 -0.91
C LEU A 40 -9.60 -2.64 -1.53
N THR A 41 -9.65 -3.94 -1.22
CA THR A 41 -8.78 -4.92 -1.86
C THR A 41 -8.98 -4.94 -3.38
N LYS A 42 -10.24 -4.99 -3.85
CA LYS A 42 -10.54 -4.97 -5.29
C LYS A 42 -10.04 -3.70 -5.95
N LEU A 43 -10.30 -2.54 -5.34
CA LEU A 43 -9.83 -1.25 -5.83
C LEU A 43 -8.31 -1.23 -6.01
N VAL A 44 -7.57 -1.56 -4.94
CA VAL A 44 -6.10 -1.54 -4.98
C VAL A 44 -5.55 -2.54 -5.99
N THR A 45 -6.17 -3.73 -6.09
CA THR A 45 -5.78 -4.75 -7.08
C THR A 45 -5.97 -4.23 -8.50
N SER A 46 -7.15 -3.67 -8.82
CA SER A 46 -7.46 -3.14 -10.15
C SER A 46 -6.55 -1.96 -10.53
N VAL A 47 -6.25 -1.07 -9.58
CA VAL A 47 -5.32 0.05 -9.83
C VAL A 47 -3.90 -0.47 -10.05
N ALA A 48 -3.45 -1.43 -9.23
CA ALA A 48 -2.11 -2.01 -9.37
C ALA A 48 -1.94 -2.72 -10.72
N GLU A 49 -2.96 -3.46 -11.18
CA GLU A 49 -2.96 -4.12 -12.49
C GLU A 49 -2.98 -3.11 -13.65
N ALA A 50 -3.81 -2.07 -13.55
CA ALA A 50 -3.92 -1.04 -14.60
C ALA A 50 -2.64 -0.20 -14.74
N GLU A 51 -1.96 0.08 -13.63
CA GLU A 51 -0.72 0.88 -13.60
C GLU A 51 0.54 0.02 -13.76
N GLY A 52 0.42 -1.31 -13.72
CA GLY A 52 1.58 -2.22 -13.73
C GLY A 52 2.50 -2.03 -12.52
N ALA A 53 1.91 -1.73 -11.35
CA ALA A 53 2.67 -1.38 -10.15
C ALA A 53 3.50 -2.57 -9.64
N LYS A 54 4.82 -2.38 -9.51
CA LYS A 54 5.75 -3.39 -8.98
C LYS A 54 5.84 -3.40 -7.45
N THR A 55 5.48 -2.29 -6.81
CA THR A 55 5.58 -2.12 -5.37
C THR A 55 4.33 -1.42 -4.87
N ILE A 56 3.68 -2.03 -3.87
CA ILE A 56 2.48 -1.49 -3.24
C ILE A 56 2.82 -1.23 -1.78
N VAL A 57 2.69 0.01 -1.35
CA VAL A 57 2.93 0.42 0.05
C VAL A 57 1.58 0.68 0.69
N CYS A 58 1.30 -0.01 1.80
CA CYS A 58 0.10 0.20 2.60
C CYS A 58 0.50 0.69 3.99
N VAL A 59 -0.29 1.61 4.55
CA VAL A 59 -0.14 2.03 5.94
C VAL A 59 -0.38 0.84 6.87
N HIS A 60 0.38 0.74 7.96
CA HIS A 60 0.27 -0.37 8.91
C HIS A 60 -0.81 -0.13 10.00
N ASP A 61 -1.99 0.34 9.60
CA ASP A 61 -3.16 0.56 10.46
C ASP A 61 -4.18 -0.57 10.33
N GLY A 62 -5.38 -0.42 10.90
CA GLY A 62 -6.47 -1.40 10.76
C GLY A 62 -6.86 -1.65 9.30
N THR A 63 -6.82 -0.60 8.47
CA THR A 63 -7.12 -0.67 7.04
C THR A 63 -6.10 -1.50 6.28
N GLY A 64 -4.81 -1.15 6.39
CA GLY A 64 -3.77 -1.85 5.67
C GLY A 64 -3.54 -3.26 6.18
N LYS A 65 -3.74 -3.53 7.48
CA LYS A 65 -3.73 -4.90 8.00
C LYS A 65 -4.88 -5.77 7.43
N ALA A 66 -6.02 -5.16 7.12
CA ALA A 66 -7.14 -5.87 6.49
C ALA A 66 -6.98 -6.05 4.97
N VAL A 67 -6.35 -5.09 4.29
CA VAL A 67 -6.27 -5.03 2.82
C VAL A 67 -4.96 -5.60 2.27
N ALA A 68 -3.81 -5.23 2.83
CA ALA A 68 -2.49 -5.61 2.30
C ALA A 68 -2.29 -7.13 2.13
N PRO A 69 -2.62 -8.00 3.11
CA PRO A 69 -2.45 -9.45 2.91
C PRO A 69 -3.39 -10.00 1.83
N ARG A 70 -4.58 -9.41 1.66
CA ARG A 70 -5.54 -9.83 0.63
C ARG A 70 -5.11 -9.41 -0.77
N VAL A 71 -4.56 -8.22 -0.90
CA VAL A 71 -3.97 -7.73 -2.16
C VAL A 71 -2.78 -8.61 -2.56
N ALA A 72 -1.88 -8.90 -1.62
CA ALA A 72 -0.73 -9.76 -1.87
C ALA A 72 -1.15 -11.17 -2.31
N ALA A 73 -2.14 -11.77 -1.64
CA ALA A 73 -2.68 -13.07 -2.02
C ALA A 73 -3.30 -13.08 -3.43
N ARG A 74 -4.01 -12.01 -3.82
CA ARG A 74 -4.62 -11.88 -5.15
C ARG A 74 -3.60 -11.70 -6.26
N LEU A 75 -2.60 -10.85 -6.03
CA LEU A 75 -1.56 -10.54 -6.99
C LEU A 75 -0.40 -11.57 -7.00
N LYS A 76 -0.49 -12.61 -6.15
CA LYS A 76 0.60 -13.58 -5.92
C LYS A 76 1.93 -12.88 -5.59
N ALA A 77 1.86 -11.80 -4.81
CA ALA A 77 3.01 -10.99 -4.43
C ALA A 77 3.50 -11.34 -3.02
N ALA A 78 4.78 -11.10 -2.75
CA ALA A 78 5.32 -11.17 -1.41
C ALA A 78 4.72 -10.07 -0.51
N HIS A 79 4.39 -10.42 0.73
CA HIS A 79 3.86 -9.49 1.73
C HIS A 79 4.81 -9.36 2.92
N VAL A 80 5.36 -8.17 3.13
CA VAL A 80 6.20 -7.87 4.30
C VAL A 80 5.47 -6.89 5.23
N PRO A 81 4.88 -7.38 6.33
CA PRO A 81 4.28 -6.50 7.34
C PRO A 81 5.35 -5.86 8.22
N GLY A 82 5.08 -4.65 8.72
CA GLY A 82 5.94 -3.98 9.70
C GLY A 82 7.29 -3.51 9.15
N ALA A 83 7.32 -3.09 7.88
CA ALA A 83 8.49 -2.44 7.29
C ALA A 83 8.84 -1.16 8.06
N ILE A 84 10.10 -1.03 8.46
CA ILE A 84 10.61 0.14 9.21
C ILE A 84 11.44 1.08 8.34
N ALA A 85 11.78 0.65 7.13
CA ALA A 85 12.52 1.43 6.15
C ALA A 85 11.96 1.17 4.75
N ALA A 86 12.28 2.06 3.82
CA ALA A 86 12.06 1.81 2.40
C ALA A 86 12.85 0.56 1.96
N PRO A 87 12.35 -0.19 0.96
CA PRO A 87 13.09 -1.33 0.41
C PRO A 87 14.42 -0.89 -0.21
N GLU A 88 15.48 -1.64 0.07
CA GLU A 88 16.84 -1.43 -0.45
C GLU A 88 17.26 -2.72 -1.17
N ASP A 89 17.59 -2.62 -2.47
CA ASP A 89 17.91 -3.77 -3.34
C ASP A 89 16.89 -4.94 -3.30
N GLY A 90 15.61 -4.60 -3.21
CA GLY A 90 14.52 -5.59 -3.13
C GLY A 90 14.31 -6.19 -1.74
N LYS A 91 15.15 -5.83 -0.75
CA LYS A 91 15.03 -6.29 0.63
C LYS A 91 14.32 -5.26 1.48
N VAL A 92 13.35 -5.71 2.26
CA VAL A 92 12.61 -4.88 3.21
C VAL A 92 13.17 -5.11 4.60
N LYS A 93 13.58 -4.02 5.26
CA LYS A 93 14.00 -4.06 6.66
C LYS A 93 12.77 -4.10 7.57
N ARG A 94 12.70 -5.11 8.44
CA ARG A 94 11.65 -5.24 9.47
C ARG A 94 12.24 -5.53 10.85
N ASN A 95 11.46 -5.17 11.86
CA ASN A 95 11.80 -5.49 13.25
C ASN A 95 11.37 -6.93 13.57
N VAL A 96 12.23 -7.69 14.25
CA VAL A 96 11.95 -9.08 14.68
C VAL A 96 12.25 -9.24 16.17
N PHE A 97 11.83 -10.38 16.74
CA PHE A 97 12.07 -10.71 18.16
C PHE A 97 11.56 -9.63 19.13
N SER A 98 10.35 -9.12 18.88
CA SER A 98 9.76 -8.00 19.66
C SER A 98 10.66 -6.76 19.75
N GLY A 99 11.40 -6.50 18.68
CA GLY A 99 12.22 -5.31 18.50
C GLY A 99 13.63 -5.34 19.05
N LYS A 100 14.10 -6.50 19.51
CA LYS A 100 15.50 -6.66 19.92
C LYS A 100 16.43 -7.08 18.78
N ALA A 101 15.89 -7.30 17.58
CA ALA A 101 16.67 -7.63 16.40
C ALA A 101 16.03 -7.06 15.13
N GLN A 102 16.85 -6.82 14.10
CA GLN A 102 16.42 -6.36 12.78
C GLN A 102 16.70 -7.46 11.75
N ALA A 103 15.75 -7.67 10.83
CA ALA A 103 15.89 -8.63 9.74
C ALA A 103 15.65 -7.97 8.39
N TRP A 104 16.36 -8.44 7.38
CA TRP A 104 16.12 -8.14 5.98
C TRP A 104 15.29 -9.28 5.38
N VAL A 105 14.15 -8.95 4.77
CA VAL A 105 13.25 -9.92 4.16
C VAL A 105 13.16 -9.64 2.67
N GLU A 106 13.29 -10.68 1.86
CA GLU A 106 13.17 -10.67 0.39
C GLU A 106 11.90 -11.42 -0.02
#